data_AF-A0A1H2ZH41-F1
#
_entry.id   AF-A0A1H2ZH41-F1
#
_cell.length_a   1.000
_cell.length_b   1.000
_cell.length_c   1.000
_cell.angle_alpha   90.00
_cell.angle_beta   90.00
_cell.angle_gamma   90.00
#
_symmetry.space_group_name_H-M   'P 1'
#
loop_
_entity.id
_entity.type
_entity.pdbx_description
1 polymer ?
#
loop_
_entity_poly.entity_id
_entity_poly.type
_entity_poly.pdbx_seq_one_letter_code
_entity_poly.pdbx_strand_id
1 'polypeptide(L)'
;DKALANLQKRYRNILTRAEKELPVSLPKPNGKCGRLAKSDAHNLWERLKIHEAAVLLFAKDPYVSFTNNRAERDLRMSKVKQKISGCFRVSEYAHAYCRISSYLQSMANKGYNPLIAIQIALAGETHKVWGE
;
A
#
# COMPACT_ATOMS: atom_id res chain seq x y z
N ASP A 1 1.59 -22.80 -12.42
CA ASP A 1 2.91 -22.76 -11.76
C ASP A 1 2.90 -23.58 -10.47
N LYS A 2 3.72 -24.64 -10.38
CA LYS A 2 3.66 -25.61 -9.27
C LYS A 2 4.16 -25.00 -7.95
N ALA A 3 5.12 -24.07 -8.03
CA ALA A 3 5.67 -23.38 -6.87
C ALA A 3 4.61 -22.49 -6.17
N LEU A 4 3.85 -21.72 -6.95
CA LEU A 4 2.79 -20.85 -6.44
C LEU A 4 1.67 -21.65 -5.75
N ALA A 5 1.24 -22.76 -6.36
CA ALA A 5 0.23 -23.64 -5.77
C ALA A 5 0.70 -24.24 -4.43
N ASN A 6 1.97 -24.64 -4.34
CA ASN A 6 2.57 -25.13 -3.09
C ASN A 6 2.64 -24.02 -2.02
N LEU A 7 2.99 -22.79 -2.42
CA LEU A 7 3.00 -21.63 -1.52
C LEU A 7 1.61 -21.33 -0.96
N GLN A 8 0.58 -21.28 -1.82
CA GLN A 8 -0.81 -21.08 -1.41
C GLN A 8 -1.28 -22.18 -0.44
N LYS A 9 -0.93 -23.44 -0.70
CA LYS A 9 -1.25 -24.56 0.20
C LYS A 9 -0.60 -24.37 1.58
N ARG A 10 0.68 -23.97 1.62
CA ARG A 10 1.38 -23.68 2.88
C ARG A 10 0.76 -22.50 3.61
N TYR A 11 0.43 -21.43 2.89
CA TYR A 11 -0.23 -20.24 3.44
C TYR A 11 -1.56 -20.58 4.12
N ARG A 12 -2.44 -21.33 3.43
CA ARG A 12 -3.72 -21.77 3.97
C ARG A 12 -3.56 -22.69 5.18
N ASN A 13 -2.60 -23.61 5.15
CA ASN A 13 -2.30 -24.47 6.29
C ASN A 13 -1.90 -23.66 7.54
N ILE A 14 -1.14 -22.59 7.38
CA ILE A 14 -0.77 -21.68 8.48
C ILE A 14 -2.02 -20.96 9.00
N LEU A 15 -2.88 -20.45 8.11
CA LEU A 15 -4.14 -19.82 8.53
C LEU A 15 -5.05 -20.78 9.30
N THR A 16 -5.15 -22.04 8.90
CA THR A 16 -5.95 -23.05 9.63
C THR A 16 -5.36 -23.38 11.00
N ARG A 17 -4.02 -23.39 11.14
CA ARG A 17 -3.37 -23.57 12.45
C ARG A 17 -3.61 -22.37 13.35
N ALA A 18 -3.44 -21.16 12.82
CA ALA A 18 -3.70 -19.92 13.54
C ALA A 18 -5.15 -19.83 14.04
N GLU A 19 -6.12 -20.28 13.24
CA GLU A 19 -7.54 -20.32 13.66
C GLU A 19 -7.78 -21.17 14.91
N LYS A 20 -7.01 -22.26 15.10
CA LYS A 20 -7.10 -23.14 16.28
C LYS A 20 -6.44 -22.54 17.52
N GLU A 21 -5.40 -21.74 17.34
CA GLU A 21 -4.67 -21.07 18.43
C GLU A 21 -5.37 -19.80 18.91
N LEU A 22 -6.19 -19.18 18.07
CA LEU A 22 -6.95 -17.99 18.44
C LEU A 22 -8.00 -18.31 19.51
N PRO A 23 -8.10 -17.51 20.58
CA PRO A 23 -9.11 -17.73 21.60
C PRO A 23 -10.50 -17.58 21.00
N VAL A 24 -11.40 -18.50 21.35
CA VAL A 24 -12.82 -18.40 21.01
C VAL A 24 -13.35 -17.09 21.59
N SER A 25 -13.98 -16.27 20.74
CA SER A 25 -14.54 -14.97 21.18
C SER A 25 -15.45 -15.19 22.39
N LEU A 26 -15.11 -14.55 23.50
CA LEU A 26 -15.88 -14.65 24.74
C LEU A 26 -17.31 -14.15 24.51
N PRO A 27 -18.32 -14.82 25.08
CA PRO A 27 -19.70 -14.35 25.03
C PRO A 27 -19.79 -12.95 25.64
N LYS A 28 -20.67 -12.14 25.05
CA LYS A 28 -20.82 -10.73 25.44
C LYS A 28 -21.26 -10.62 26.90
N PRO A 29 -20.56 -9.87 27.76
CA PRO A 29 -21.06 -9.61 29.10
C PRO A 29 -22.38 -8.84 29.00
N ASN A 30 -23.38 -9.28 29.77
CA ASN A 30 -24.71 -8.67 29.79
C ASN A 30 -24.60 -7.16 30.08
N GLY A 31 -25.26 -6.33 29.27
CA GLY A 31 -25.37 -4.88 29.46
C GLY A 31 -24.46 -3.99 28.62
N LYS A 32 -23.48 -4.53 27.86
CA LYS A 32 -22.70 -3.70 26.91
C LYS A 32 -23.37 -3.65 25.53
N CYS A 33 -23.76 -2.46 25.08
CA CYS A 33 -24.17 -2.21 23.69
C CYS A 33 -22.92 -2.08 22.78
N GLY A 34 -23.00 -2.56 21.52
CA GLY A 34 -21.91 -2.48 20.54
C GLY A 34 -21.16 -3.80 20.26
N ARG A 35 -20.37 -3.84 19.18
CA ARG A 35 -19.56 -5.02 18.79
C ARG A 35 -18.35 -5.15 19.73
N LEU A 36 -18.06 -6.36 20.22
CA LEU A 36 -16.85 -6.60 21.01
C LEU A 36 -15.63 -6.42 20.12
N ALA A 37 -14.61 -5.70 20.62
CA ALA A 37 -13.34 -5.60 19.95
C ALA A 37 -12.68 -6.98 19.90
N LYS A 38 -12.30 -7.40 18.69
CA LYS A 38 -11.48 -8.59 18.45
C LYS A 38 -10.03 -8.28 18.84
N SER A 39 -9.25 -9.30 19.22
CA SER A 39 -7.81 -9.14 19.45
C SER A 39 -7.07 -8.77 18.17
N ASP A 40 -5.92 -8.11 18.30
CA ASP A 40 -5.08 -7.74 17.15
C ASP A 40 -4.68 -8.95 16.31
N ALA A 41 -4.38 -10.08 16.95
CA ALA A 41 -4.08 -11.34 16.27
C ALA A 41 -5.26 -11.85 15.42
N HIS A 42 -6.49 -11.75 15.95
CA HIS A 42 -7.68 -12.19 15.22
C HIS A 42 -7.98 -11.23 14.04
N ASN A 43 -7.80 -9.92 14.22
CA ASN A 43 -7.94 -8.94 13.15
C ASN A 43 -6.91 -9.18 12.03
N LEU A 44 -5.66 -9.47 12.39
CA LEU A 44 -4.60 -9.79 11.43
C LEU A 44 -4.93 -11.06 10.64
N TRP A 45 -5.30 -12.15 11.33
CA TRP A 45 -5.69 -13.41 10.69
C TRP A 45 -6.85 -13.24 9.71
N GLU A 46 -7.89 -12.51 10.10
CA GLU A 46 -9.06 -12.24 9.25
C GLU A 46 -8.65 -11.45 8.00
N ARG A 47 -7.80 -10.42 8.14
CA ARG A 47 -7.29 -9.66 6.99
C ARG A 47 -6.42 -10.51 6.07
N LEU A 48 -5.55 -11.36 6.61
CA LEU A 48 -4.73 -12.27 5.82
C LEU A 48 -5.58 -13.31 5.06
N LYS A 49 -6.67 -13.78 5.65
CA LYS A 49 -7.63 -14.67 5.00
C LYS A 49 -8.39 -13.98 3.87
N ILE A 50 -8.95 -12.79 4.13
CA ILE A 50 -9.74 -12.03 3.16
C ILE A 50 -8.87 -11.57 1.97
N HIS A 51 -7.65 -11.11 2.24
CA HIS A 51 -6.77 -10.53 1.23
C HIS A 51 -5.67 -11.48 0.75
N GLU A 52 -5.87 -12.80 0.81
CA GLU A 52 -4.90 -13.83 0.37
C GLU A 52 -4.30 -13.50 -1.01
N ALA A 53 -5.15 -13.16 -1.99
CA ALA A 53 -4.72 -12.86 -3.35
C ALA A 53 -3.79 -11.64 -3.43
N ALA A 54 -4.05 -10.59 -2.63
CA ALA A 54 -3.22 -9.40 -2.60
C ALA A 54 -1.89 -9.65 -1.86
N VAL A 55 -1.94 -10.40 -0.76
CA VAL A 55 -0.74 -10.75 0.02
C VAL A 55 0.23 -11.61 -0.79
N LEU A 56 -0.27 -12.54 -1.60
CA LEU A 56 0.54 -13.44 -2.41
C LEU A 56 0.86 -12.90 -3.82
N LEU A 57 0.45 -11.67 -4.13
CA LEU A 57 0.59 -11.10 -5.47
C LEU A 57 2.06 -11.02 -5.92
N PHE A 58 2.99 -10.68 -5.01
CA PHE A 58 4.43 -10.63 -5.29
C PHE A 58 5.00 -11.97 -5.81
N ALA A 59 4.38 -13.08 -5.44
CA ALA A 59 4.83 -14.41 -5.86
C ALA A 59 4.27 -14.81 -7.24
N LYS A 60 3.26 -14.07 -7.73
CA LYS A 60 2.64 -14.28 -9.04
C LYS A 60 3.17 -13.29 -10.08
N ASP A 61 3.40 -12.05 -9.67
CA ASP A 61 3.80 -10.96 -10.55
C ASP A 61 5.19 -10.42 -10.16
N PRO A 62 6.22 -10.62 -11.00
CA PRO A 62 7.57 -10.11 -10.74
C PRO A 62 7.66 -8.58 -10.62
N TYR A 63 6.71 -7.83 -11.19
CA TYR A 63 6.67 -6.37 -11.07
C TYR A 63 6.23 -5.91 -9.68
N VAL A 64 5.61 -6.79 -8.89
CA VAL A 64 5.16 -6.50 -7.53
C VAL A 64 6.25 -6.84 -6.53
N SER A 65 6.75 -5.82 -5.84
CA SER A 65 7.75 -5.99 -4.79
C SER A 65 7.17 -6.75 -3.59
N PHE A 66 8.00 -7.58 -2.93
CA PHE A 66 7.61 -8.27 -1.70
C PHE A 66 7.28 -7.33 -0.54
N THR A 67 7.84 -6.11 -0.53
CA THR A 67 7.66 -5.14 0.55
C THR A 67 6.79 -3.95 0.12
N ASN A 68 6.00 -3.42 1.05
CA ASN A 68 5.20 -2.21 0.85
C ASN A 68 6.02 -0.91 1.02
N ASN A 69 7.31 -1.00 1.35
CA ASN A 69 8.15 0.14 1.73
C ASN A 69 8.18 1.23 0.67
N ARG A 70 8.13 0.87 -0.62
CA ARG A 70 8.11 1.83 -1.73
C ARG A 70 6.82 2.63 -1.75
N ALA A 71 5.67 1.95 -1.77
CA ALA A 71 4.38 2.60 -1.79
C ALA A 71 4.13 3.45 -0.52
N GLU A 72 4.57 2.99 0.65
CA GLU A 72 4.50 3.80 1.88
C GLU A 72 5.35 5.06 1.81
N ARG A 73 6.60 4.95 1.33
CA ARG A 73 7.48 6.11 1.14
C ARG A 73 6.89 7.12 0.16
N ASP A 74 6.33 6.64 -0.94
CA ASP A 74 5.76 7.49 -1.98
C ASP A 74 4.52 8.26 -1.46
N LEU A 75 3.70 7.64 -0.61
CA LEU A 75 2.53 8.28 0.02
C LEU A 75 2.85 9.16 1.23
N ARG A 76 3.99 8.94 1.89
CA ARG A 76 4.33 9.61 3.15
C ARG A 76 4.36 11.13 3.03
N MET A 77 4.96 11.67 1.97
CA MET A 77 5.08 13.12 1.80
C MET A 77 3.73 13.81 1.61
N SER A 78 2.82 13.18 0.86
CA SER A 78 1.44 13.65 0.70
C SER A 78 0.70 13.65 2.04
N LYS A 79 0.88 12.60 2.86
CA LYS A 79 0.24 12.53 4.17
C LYS A 79 0.80 13.57 5.15
N VAL A 80 2.11 13.81 5.11
CA VAL A 80 2.74 14.89 5.89
C VAL A 80 2.16 16.25 5.50
N LYS A 81 2.04 16.54 4.19
CA LYS A 81 1.46 17.81 3.72
C LYS A 81 0.00 17.99 4.14
N GLN A 82 -0.76 16.90 4.27
CA GLN A 82 -2.12 16.93 4.80
C GLN A 82 -2.16 17.18 6.33
N LYS A 83 -1.20 16.62 7.08
CA LYS A 83 -1.18 16.66 8.56
C LYS A 83 -0.73 18.02 9.12
N ILE A 84 0.23 18.68 8.48
CA ILE A 84 0.82 19.91 9.00
C ILE A 84 -0.12 21.12 8.85
N SER A 85 0.04 22.12 9.74
CA SER A 85 -0.63 23.42 9.60
C SER A 85 -0.32 24.04 8.23
N GLY A 86 -1.35 24.51 7.51
CA GLY A 86 -1.22 24.91 6.10
C GLY A 86 -1.47 23.79 5.09
N CYS A 87 -2.27 22.78 5.47
CA CYS A 87 -2.73 21.67 4.63
C CYS A 87 -3.50 22.13 3.38
N PHE A 88 -3.85 21.19 2.50
CA PHE A 88 -4.68 21.47 1.32
C PHE A 88 -6.07 21.95 1.74
N ARG A 89 -6.35 23.24 1.55
CA ARG A 89 -7.67 23.85 1.79
C ARG A 89 -8.58 23.80 0.56
N VAL A 90 -7.99 23.63 -0.63
CA VAL A 90 -8.69 23.56 -1.92
C VAL A 90 -8.19 22.33 -2.67
N SER A 91 -9.12 21.58 -3.29
CA SER A 91 -8.82 20.35 -4.03
C SER A 91 -7.90 20.58 -5.22
N GLU A 92 -8.01 21.72 -5.91
CA GLU A 92 -7.16 22.08 -7.04
C GLU A 92 -5.67 22.08 -6.68
N TYR A 93 -5.30 22.69 -5.54
CA TYR A 93 -3.92 22.70 -5.08
C TYR A 93 -3.43 21.31 -4.65
N ALA A 94 -4.31 20.45 -4.14
CA ALA A 94 -3.97 19.06 -3.86
C ALA A 94 -3.68 18.30 -5.16
N HIS A 95 -4.49 18.49 -6.20
CA HIS A 95 -4.27 17.88 -7.51
C HIS A 95 -2.97 18.39 -8.16
N ALA A 96 -2.70 19.69 -8.10
CA ALA A 96 -1.45 20.27 -8.59
C ALA A 96 -0.24 19.68 -7.86
N TYR A 97 -0.30 19.56 -6.53
CA TYR A 97 0.75 18.93 -5.74
C TYR A 97 0.98 17.47 -6.14
N CYS A 98 -0.08 16.67 -6.25
CA CYS A 98 0.02 15.26 -6.66
C CYS A 98 0.60 15.13 -8.07
N ARG A 99 0.23 16.00 -9.00
CA ARG A 99 0.74 15.99 -10.37
C ARG A 99 2.24 16.28 -10.40
N ILE A 100 2.70 17.30 -9.66
CA ILE A 100 4.12 17.67 -9.62
C ILE A 100 4.94 16.58 -8.90
N SER A 101 4.48 16.12 -7.74
CA SER A 101 5.22 15.14 -6.94
C SER A 101 5.31 13.77 -7.63
N SER A 102 4.22 13.29 -8.25
CA SER A 102 4.24 12.03 -9.02
C SER A 102 5.19 12.09 -10.22
N TYR A 103 5.24 13.22 -10.93
CA TYR A 103 6.19 13.44 -12.02
C TYR A 103 7.64 13.35 -11.52
N LEU A 104 7.97 14.09 -10.47
CA LEU A 104 9.33 14.11 -9.90
C LEU A 104 9.75 12.73 -9.36
N GLN A 105 8.85 12.03 -8.66
CA GLN A 105 9.09 10.67 -8.18
C GLN A 105 9.34 9.69 -9.33
N SER A 106 8.56 9.81 -10.40
CA SER A 106 8.72 8.97 -11.59
C SER A 106 10.05 9.21 -12.30
N MET A 107 10.45 10.47 -12.44
CA MET A 107 11.73 10.86 -13.03
C MET A 107 12.91 10.42 -12.17
N ALA A 108 12.81 10.54 -10.84
CA ALA A 108 13.80 10.01 -9.91
C ALA A 108 13.93 8.48 -10.01
N ASN A 109 12.80 7.76 -10.15
CA ASN A 109 12.80 6.31 -10.36
C ASN A 109 13.45 5.90 -11.70
N LYS A 110 13.43 6.77 -12.71
CA LYS A 110 14.17 6.62 -13.98
C LYS A 110 15.64 7.05 -13.89
N GLY A 111 16.10 7.56 -12.74
CA GLY A 111 17.48 7.98 -12.52
C GLY A 111 17.78 9.45 -12.83
N TYR A 112 16.77 10.27 -13.13
CA TYR A 112 16.96 11.70 -13.41
C TYR A 112 17.02 12.54 -12.14
N ASN A 113 17.91 13.55 -12.13
CA ASN A 113 17.92 14.56 -11.08
C ASN A 113 16.63 15.39 -11.12
N PRO A 114 16.00 15.72 -9.98
CA PRO A 114 14.78 16.53 -9.93
C PRO A 114 14.87 17.87 -10.67
N LEU A 115 16.01 18.56 -10.62
CA LEU A 115 16.19 19.85 -11.32
C LEU A 115 16.16 19.67 -12.84
N ILE A 116 16.84 18.63 -13.33
CA ILE A 116 16.82 18.26 -14.76
C ILE A 116 15.39 17.86 -15.17
N ALA A 117 14.69 17.10 -14.33
CA ALA A 117 13.30 16.73 -14.58
C ALA A 117 12.39 17.96 -14.74
N ILE A 118 12.57 18.98 -13.91
CA ILE A 118 11.83 20.25 -14.01
C ILE A 118 12.18 20.98 -15.32
N GLN A 119 13.47 21.03 -15.69
CA GLN A 119 13.90 21.65 -16.95
C GLN A 119 13.25 20.95 -18.16
N ILE A 120 13.24 19.63 -18.20
CA ILE A 120 12.59 18.84 -19.26
C ILE A 120 11.09 19.14 -19.33
N ALA A 121 10.42 19.26 -18.17
CA ALA A 121 9.00 19.59 -18.11
C ALA A 121 8.70 20.99 -18.66
N LEU A 122 9.51 21.98 -18.30
CA LEU A 122 9.36 23.36 -18.75
C LEU A 122 9.71 23.54 -20.23
N ALA A 123 10.65 22.75 -20.75
CA ALA A 123 11.00 22.74 -22.18
C ALA A 123 9.95 22.06 -23.07
N GLY A 124 8.93 21.41 -22.48
CA GLY A 124 7.92 20.65 -23.24
C GLY A 124 8.44 19.32 -23.81
N GLU A 125 9.61 18.86 -23.35
CA GLU A 125 10.30 17.69 -23.89
C GLU A 125 9.99 16.40 -23.12
N THR A 126 8.93 16.40 -22.31
CA THR A 126 8.55 15.24 -21.50
C THR A 126 8.35 13.99 -22.37
N HIS A 127 7.67 14.10 -23.51
CA HIS A 127 7.43 13.01 -24.45
C HIS A 127 8.70 12.25 -24.86
N LYS A 128 9.84 12.95 -25.03
CA LYS A 128 11.14 12.35 -25.39
C LYS A 128 11.68 11.40 -24.32
N VAL A 129 11.33 11.62 -23.05
CA VAL A 129 11.73 10.77 -21.90
C VAL A 129 10.78 9.59 -21.68
N TRP A 130 9.54 9.72 -22.16
CA TRP A 130 8.51 8.70 -22.00
C TRP A 130 8.45 7.72 -23.18
N GLY A 131 9.07 8.05 -24.31
CA GLY A 131 9.25 7.12 -25.42
C GLY A 131 7.92 6.74 -26.08
N GLU A 132 7.14 7.76 -26.45
CA GLU A 132 6.12 7.64 -27.51
C GLU A 132 6.70 8.19 -28.81
#